data_AF-A0A4P5VWU3-F1
#
_entry.id   AF-A0A4P5VWU3-F1
#
_cell.length_a   1.000
_cell.length_b   1.000
_cell.length_c   1.000
_cell.angle_alpha   90.00
_cell.angle_beta   90.00
_cell.angle_gamma   90.00
#
_symmetry.space_group_name_H-M   'P 1'
#
loop_
_entity.id
_entity.type
_entity.pdbx_description
1 polymer ?
#
loop_
_entity_poly.entity_id
_entity_poly.type
_entity_poly.pdbx_seq_one_letter_code
_entity_poly.pdbx_strand_id
1 'polypeptide(L)'
;MLLTVLHLALAGPPSAPCPAAGAPLSAAQLDAATAVITRLYAPYLQPDAPTPALNASAPWTSALRNHWDHALAGSPDEQGPPGFDPYIDGQDYRLTDLRLTARASACLGADVDAAFENFGTPTLIHYTLILSNGDWRVDDVFTDRWRLSVLLGAWGAVAAPLTGAPPPARP
;
A
#
# COMPACT_ATOMS: atom_id res chain seq x y z
N MET A 1 -30.61 14.00 46.92
CA MET A 1 -31.17 13.90 45.55
C MET A 1 -30.01 13.50 44.66
N LEU A 2 -29.94 12.22 44.26
CA LEU A 2 -28.80 11.63 43.55
C LEU A 2 -28.93 11.91 42.04
N LEU A 3 -27.91 12.50 41.41
CA LEU A 3 -27.82 12.59 39.94
C LEU A 3 -27.13 11.33 39.40
N THR A 4 -27.86 10.54 38.62
CA THR A 4 -27.34 9.43 37.82
C THR A 4 -26.74 9.99 36.53
N VAL A 5 -25.43 9.82 36.32
CA VAL A 5 -24.78 10.11 35.04
C VAL A 5 -24.83 8.85 34.18
N LEU A 6 -25.68 8.87 33.14
CA LEU A 6 -25.77 7.84 32.12
C LEU A 6 -24.53 7.92 31.21
N HIS A 7 -23.66 6.90 31.27
CA HIS A 7 -22.56 6.76 30.32
C HIS A 7 -23.11 6.16 29.03
N LEU A 8 -23.25 6.99 28.00
CA LEU A 8 -23.54 6.54 26.64
C LEU A 8 -22.23 5.98 26.04
N ALA A 9 -22.07 4.66 26.05
CA ALA A 9 -21.01 3.99 25.31
C ALA A 9 -21.29 4.15 23.80
N LEU A 10 -20.48 4.97 23.11
CA LEU A 10 -20.43 5.01 21.65
C LEU A 10 -19.81 3.70 21.16
N ALA A 11 -20.63 2.66 20.98
CA ALA A 11 -20.27 1.55 20.12
C ALA A 11 -20.19 2.10 18.68
N GLY A 12 -18.97 2.19 18.14
CA GLY A 12 -18.77 2.50 16.72
C GLY A 12 -19.56 1.52 15.85
N PRO A 13 -20.01 1.92 14.64
CA PRO A 13 -20.76 1.02 13.78
C PRO A 13 -19.92 -0.24 13.51
N PRO A 14 -20.54 -1.44 13.51
CA PRO A 14 -19.83 -2.66 13.17
C PRO A 14 -19.25 -2.49 11.76
N SER A 15 -17.94 -2.71 11.61
CA SER A 15 -17.31 -2.88 10.30
C SER A 15 -18.15 -3.88 9.52
N ALA A 16 -18.69 -3.47 8.36
CA ALA A 16 -19.56 -4.33 7.59
C ALA A 16 -18.84 -5.68 7.35
N PRO A 17 -19.47 -6.83 7.68
CA PRO A 17 -18.87 -8.12 7.42
C PRO A 17 -18.64 -8.25 5.91
N CYS A 18 -17.49 -8.76 5.52
CA CYS A 18 -17.24 -9.10 4.12
C CYS A 18 -18.40 -9.93 3.56
N PRO A 19 -18.82 -9.71 2.30
CA PRO A 19 -19.85 -10.53 1.71
C PRO A 19 -19.45 -12.00 1.85
N ALA A 20 -20.31 -12.78 2.50
CA ALA A 20 -20.07 -14.19 2.73
C ALA A 20 -19.90 -14.90 1.37
N ALA A 21 -18.77 -15.60 1.24
CA ALA A 21 -18.47 -16.58 0.19
C ALA A 21 -18.83 -16.16 -1.25
N GLY A 22 -18.10 -15.20 -1.79
CA GLY A 22 -17.85 -15.21 -3.24
C GLY A 22 -17.08 -16.48 -3.62
N ALA A 23 -17.24 -16.97 -4.85
CA ALA A 23 -16.41 -18.06 -5.37
C ALA A 23 -14.91 -17.72 -5.15
N PRO A 24 -14.06 -18.71 -4.85
CA PRO A 24 -12.63 -18.47 -4.78
C PRO A 24 -12.14 -17.85 -6.09
N LEU A 25 -11.14 -16.98 -6.01
CA LEU A 25 -10.57 -16.37 -7.20
C LEU A 25 -10.07 -17.45 -8.15
N SER A 26 -10.45 -17.31 -9.42
CA SER A 26 -9.93 -18.13 -10.51
C SER A 26 -8.45 -17.80 -10.78
N ALA A 27 -7.73 -18.72 -11.43
CA ALA A 27 -6.36 -18.47 -11.88
C ALA A 27 -6.27 -17.20 -12.74
N ALA A 28 -7.21 -16.99 -13.67
CA ALA A 28 -7.27 -15.79 -14.50
C ALA A 28 -7.45 -14.50 -13.68
N GLN A 29 -8.20 -14.54 -12.57
CA GLN A 29 -8.32 -13.39 -11.68
C GLN A 29 -7.02 -13.11 -10.92
N LEU A 30 -6.29 -14.15 -10.51
CA LEU A 30 -4.97 -13.99 -9.89
C LEU A 30 -3.94 -13.46 -10.90
N ASP A 31 -3.94 -13.97 -12.12
CA ASP A 31 -3.08 -13.46 -13.21
C ASP A 31 -3.36 -11.97 -13.48
N ALA A 32 -4.64 -11.57 -13.47
CA ALA A 32 -5.03 -10.17 -13.61
C ALA A 32 -4.55 -9.29 -12.43
N ALA A 33 -4.56 -9.82 -11.20
CA ALA A 33 -3.98 -9.11 -10.04
C ALA A 33 -2.46 -8.94 -10.21
N THR A 34 -1.75 -10.00 -10.61
CA THR A 34 -0.31 -9.94 -10.91
C THR A 34 -0.01 -8.95 -12.04
N ALA A 35 -0.87 -8.84 -13.04
CA ALA A 35 -0.71 -7.88 -14.13
C ALA A 35 -0.86 -6.42 -13.69
N VAL A 36 -1.60 -6.12 -12.61
CA VAL A 36 -1.57 -4.79 -11.99
C VAL A 36 -0.18 -4.49 -11.45
N ILE A 37 0.39 -5.38 -10.66
CA ILE A 37 1.71 -5.18 -10.03
C ILE A 37 2.84 -5.18 -11.07
N THR A 38 2.74 -6.01 -12.10
CA THR A 38 3.70 -6.03 -13.23
C THR A 38 3.81 -4.64 -13.88
N ARG A 39 2.68 -3.95 -14.07
CA ARG A 39 2.68 -2.59 -14.64
C ARG A 39 3.32 -1.56 -13.73
N LEU A 40 3.22 -1.72 -12.40
CA LEU A 40 3.91 -0.84 -11.45
C LEU A 40 5.42 -0.96 -11.58
N TYR A 41 5.93 -2.18 -11.75
CA TYR A 41 7.37 -2.42 -11.88
C TYR A 41 7.95 -2.14 -13.27
N ALA A 42 7.12 -2.01 -14.30
CA ALA A 42 7.58 -1.85 -15.68
C ALA A 42 8.59 -0.68 -15.88
N PRO A 43 8.41 0.52 -15.29
CA PRO A 43 9.39 1.60 -15.41
C PRO A 43 10.75 1.25 -14.77
N TYR A 44 10.78 0.54 -13.64
CA TYR A 44 12.01 0.19 -12.92
C TYR A 44 12.89 -0.83 -13.65
N LEU A 45 12.32 -1.51 -14.65
CA LEU A 45 13.03 -2.47 -15.50
C LEU A 45 13.61 -1.85 -16.76
N GLN A 46 13.31 -0.58 -17.03
CA GLN A 46 13.76 0.15 -18.20
C GLN A 46 14.83 1.18 -17.77
N PRO A 47 16.04 1.14 -18.36
CA PRO A 47 17.04 2.17 -18.11
C PRO A 47 16.49 3.56 -18.41
N ASP A 48 16.72 4.51 -17.49
CA ASP A 48 16.38 5.93 -17.62
C ASP A 48 14.87 6.24 -17.82
N ALA A 49 13.98 5.28 -17.58
CA ALA A 49 12.55 5.53 -17.68
C ALA A 49 12.07 6.40 -16.50
N PRO A 50 11.23 7.42 -16.76
CA PRO A 50 10.64 8.20 -15.69
C PRO A 50 9.67 7.34 -14.89
N THR A 51 9.81 7.35 -13.56
CA THR A 51 8.83 6.74 -12.67
C THR A 51 7.63 7.69 -12.50
N PRO A 52 6.39 7.21 -12.67
CA PRO A 52 5.22 8.05 -12.46
C PRO A 52 5.10 8.47 -10.99
N ALA A 53 4.40 9.59 -10.74
CA ALA A 53 4.09 10.00 -9.38
C ALA A 53 3.35 8.88 -8.63
N LEU A 54 3.82 8.55 -7.42
CA LEU A 54 3.35 7.39 -6.66
C LEU A 54 1.82 7.41 -6.48
N ASN A 55 1.27 8.54 -6.04
CA ASN A 55 -0.17 8.74 -5.84
C ASN A 55 -1.03 8.54 -7.10
N ALA A 56 -0.44 8.57 -8.30
CA ALA A 56 -1.12 8.35 -9.58
C ALA A 56 -0.70 7.04 -10.29
N SER A 57 0.31 6.34 -9.78
CA SER A 57 0.94 5.19 -10.45
C SER A 57 0.12 3.90 -10.44
N ALA A 58 -0.81 3.75 -9.49
CA ALA A 58 -1.61 2.54 -9.33
C ALA A 58 -3.12 2.82 -9.26
N PRO A 59 -3.97 1.83 -9.59
CA PRO A 59 -5.41 1.91 -9.37
C PRO A 59 -5.73 1.76 -7.88
N TRP A 60 -5.48 2.79 -7.08
CA TRP A 60 -5.72 2.76 -5.63
C TRP A 60 -7.19 2.49 -5.27
N THR A 61 -7.42 1.81 -4.14
CA THR A 61 -8.73 1.85 -3.49
C THR A 61 -9.04 3.28 -3.03
N SER A 62 -10.32 3.60 -2.87
CA SER A 62 -10.73 4.93 -2.37
C SER A 62 -10.18 5.18 -0.96
N ALA A 63 -10.10 4.14 -0.13
CA ALA A 63 -9.54 4.23 1.21
C ALA A 63 -8.06 4.68 1.17
N LEU A 64 -7.20 4.00 0.40
CA LEU A 64 -5.80 4.37 0.28
C LEU A 64 -5.61 5.72 -0.44
N ARG A 65 -6.46 6.05 -1.42
CA ARG A 65 -6.46 7.37 -2.06
C ARG A 65 -6.75 8.49 -1.06
N ASN A 66 -7.71 8.30 -0.16
CA ASN A 66 -8.01 9.29 0.88
C ASN A 66 -6.81 9.51 1.81
N HIS A 67 -6.03 8.47 2.11
CA HIS A 67 -4.79 8.62 2.88
C HIS A 67 -3.74 9.45 2.12
N TRP A 68 -3.58 9.22 0.81
CA TRP A 68 -2.71 10.04 -0.03
C TRP A 68 -3.13 11.52 -0.05
N ASP A 69 -4.41 11.77 -0.32
CA ASP A 69 -4.95 13.14 -0.40
C ASP A 69 -4.76 13.88 0.93
N HIS A 70 -5.01 13.20 2.04
CA HIS A 70 -4.81 13.76 3.38
C HIS A 70 -3.33 14.02 3.67
N ALA A 71 -2.43 13.08 3.35
CA ALA A 71 -1.01 13.21 3.61
C ALA A 71 -0.38 14.35 2.80
N LEU A 72 -0.78 14.50 1.53
CA LEU A 72 -0.33 15.58 0.66
C LEU A 72 -0.80 16.96 1.14
N ALA A 73 -2.05 17.06 1.62
CA ALA A 73 -2.58 18.32 2.16
C ALA A 73 -1.86 18.77 3.46
N GLY A 74 -1.31 17.83 4.23
CA GLY A 74 -0.60 18.10 5.48
C GLY A 74 0.92 18.26 5.36
N SER A 75 1.50 17.97 4.19
CA SER A 75 2.96 17.93 4.01
C SER A 75 3.55 19.33 3.77
N PRO A 76 4.48 19.80 4.61
CA PRO A 76 5.25 21.01 4.33
C PRO A 76 6.43 20.76 3.37
N ASP A 77 6.79 19.49 3.13
CA ASP A 77 7.98 19.10 2.36
C ASP A 77 7.70 19.03 0.85
N GLU A 78 8.65 19.51 0.04
CA GLU A 78 8.58 19.44 -1.43
C GLU A 78 8.62 18.01 -1.98
N GLN A 79 9.29 17.08 -1.28
CA GLN A 79 9.33 15.66 -1.66
C GLN A 79 8.01 14.94 -1.41
N GLY A 80 7.21 15.43 -0.45
CA GLY A 80 5.96 14.81 -0.05
C GLY A 80 6.10 13.43 0.59
N PRO A 81 5.04 12.93 1.25
CA PRO A 81 5.01 11.61 1.85
C PRO A 81 5.06 10.49 0.78
N PRO A 82 5.62 9.30 1.08
CA PRO A 82 6.23 8.92 2.34
C PRO A 82 7.73 9.30 2.46
N GLY A 83 8.28 10.10 1.54
CA GLY A 83 9.71 10.48 1.53
C GLY A 83 10.66 9.45 0.91
N PHE A 84 10.11 8.38 0.33
CA PHE A 84 10.83 7.36 -0.44
C PHE A 84 9.85 6.65 -1.38
N ASP A 85 10.35 5.78 -2.24
CA ASP A 85 9.52 4.96 -3.13
C ASP A 85 9.18 3.60 -2.49
N PRO A 86 7.89 3.34 -2.19
CA PRO A 86 7.46 2.12 -1.53
C PRO A 86 7.55 0.87 -2.40
N TYR A 87 7.73 0.99 -3.73
CA TYR A 87 7.86 -0.18 -4.61
C TYR A 87 9.28 -0.75 -4.62
N ILE A 88 10.26 0.04 -4.22
CA ILE A 88 11.68 -0.34 -4.17
C ILE A 88 12.30 -0.22 -2.77
N ASP A 89 11.53 0.27 -1.79
CA ASP A 89 11.97 0.51 -0.41
C ASP A 89 13.23 1.41 -0.33
N GLY A 90 13.24 2.48 -1.13
CA GLY A 90 14.40 3.37 -1.26
C GLY A 90 14.13 4.63 -2.08
N GLN A 91 15.14 5.49 -2.23
CA GLN A 91 15.10 6.67 -3.12
C GLN A 91 15.72 6.37 -4.48
N ASP A 92 16.81 5.58 -4.49
CA ASP A 92 17.47 5.08 -5.70
C ASP A 92 17.25 3.58 -5.84
N TYR A 93 17.36 3.07 -7.07
CA TYR A 93 17.24 1.65 -7.35
C TYR A 93 18.24 1.10 -8.35
N ARG A 94 18.52 -0.20 -8.20
CA ARG A 94 18.99 -1.07 -9.27
C ARG A 94 18.30 -2.41 -9.09
N LEU A 95 17.24 -2.62 -9.85
CA LEU A 95 16.38 -3.79 -9.69
C LEU A 95 16.87 -4.94 -10.59
N THR A 96 17.09 -6.10 -10.00
CA THR A 96 17.30 -7.37 -10.71
C THR A 96 16.41 -8.47 -10.13
N ASP A 97 16.24 -9.56 -10.90
CA ASP A 97 15.57 -10.78 -10.42
C ASP A 97 14.13 -10.61 -9.89
N LEU A 98 13.32 -9.73 -10.50
CA LEU A 98 11.92 -9.57 -10.15
C LEU A 98 11.12 -10.87 -10.32
N ARG A 99 10.47 -11.31 -9.25
CA ARG A 99 9.51 -12.41 -9.22
C ARG A 99 8.25 -11.96 -8.52
N LEU A 100 7.11 -12.22 -9.15
CA LEU A 100 5.79 -11.92 -8.59
C LEU A 100 5.07 -13.22 -8.24
N THR A 101 4.55 -13.33 -7.03
CA THR A 101 3.74 -14.48 -6.59
C THR A 101 2.39 -13.98 -6.08
N ALA A 102 1.30 -14.46 -6.67
CA ALA A 102 -0.06 -14.11 -6.24
C ALA A 102 -0.72 -15.26 -5.50
N ARG A 103 -1.52 -14.93 -4.48
CA ARG A 103 -2.40 -15.85 -3.75
C ARG A 103 -3.72 -15.18 -3.46
N ALA A 104 -4.80 -15.96 -3.41
CA ALA A 104 -6.08 -15.44 -2.96
C ALA A 104 -6.02 -15.08 -1.47
N SER A 105 -6.65 -13.96 -1.10
CA SER A 105 -6.87 -13.53 0.28
C SER A 105 -8.37 -13.34 0.54
N ALA A 106 -8.73 -12.96 1.76
CA ALA A 106 -10.13 -12.85 2.16
C ALA A 106 -10.88 -11.78 1.34
N CYS A 107 -12.22 -11.87 1.30
CA CYS A 107 -13.09 -10.81 0.78
C CYS A 107 -12.88 -10.45 -0.70
N LEU A 108 -12.65 -11.47 -1.56
CA LEU A 108 -12.30 -11.30 -2.98
C LEU A 108 -11.00 -10.50 -3.19
N GLY A 109 -10.07 -10.62 -2.24
CA GLY A 109 -8.75 -10.03 -2.31
C GLY A 109 -7.71 -10.97 -2.90
N ALA A 110 -6.61 -10.40 -3.38
CA ALA A 110 -5.40 -11.13 -3.71
C ALA A 110 -4.21 -10.47 -3.01
N ASP A 111 -3.31 -11.28 -2.48
CA ASP A 111 -2.01 -10.80 -2.06
C ASP A 111 -1.02 -11.08 -3.18
N VAL A 112 -0.20 -10.08 -3.51
CA VAL A 112 0.91 -10.24 -4.46
C VAL A 112 2.20 -9.88 -3.75
N ASP A 113 3.14 -10.82 -3.75
CA ASP A 113 4.49 -10.62 -3.25
C ASP A 113 5.41 -10.30 -4.43
N ALA A 114 6.13 -9.18 -4.36
CA ALA A 114 7.19 -8.80 -5.28
C ALA A 114 8.55 -9.00 -4.61
N ALA A 115 9.27 -10.02 -5.06
CA ALA A 115 10.63 -10.33 -4.60
C ALA A 115 11.64 -9.93 -5.69
N PHE A 116 12.68 -9.20 -5.32
CA PHE A 116 13.74 -8.76 -6.23
C PHE A 116 15.03 -8.48 -5.46
N GLU A 117 16.11 -8.18 -6.17
CA GLU A 117 17.31 -7.59 -5.59
C GLU A 117 17.35 -6.10 -5.92
N ASN A 118 17.52 -5.24 -4.90
CA ASN A 118 17.83 -3.83 -5.06
C ASN A 118 19.29 -3.57 -4.70
N PHE A 119 20.11 -3.20 -5.69
CA PHE A 119 21.57 -3.12 -5.53
C PHE A 119 22.19 -4.39 -4.91
N GLY A 120 21.68 -5.57 -5.30
CA GLY A 120 22.12 -6.87 -4.77
C GLY A 120 21.62 -7.19 -3.35
N THR A 121 20.78 -6.34 -2.76
CA THR A 121 20.11 -6.62 -1.49
C THR A 121 18.76 -7.25 -1.76
N PRO A 122 18.45 -8.46 -1.24
CA PRO A 122 17.13 -9.05 -1.36
C PRO A 122 16.05 -8.15 -0.72
N THR A 123 15.01 -7.84 -1.50
CA THR A 123 13.89 -6.99 -1.10
C THR A 123 12.58 -7.71 -1.39
N LEU A 124 11.63 -7.60 -0.46
CA LEU A 124 10.31 -8.19 -0.55
C LEU A 124 9.25 -7.13 -0.24
N ILE A 125 8.41 -6.81 -1.22
CA ILE A 125 7.30 -5.88 -1.10
C ILE A 125 5.99 -6.65 -1.23
N HIS A 126 5.10 -6.45 -0.27
CA HIS A 126 3.79 -7.07 -0.24
C HIS A 126 2.71 -6.09 -0.69
N TYR A 127 1.78 -6.59 -1.49
CA TYR A 127 0.62 -5.85 -1.95
C TYR A 127 -0.65 -6.58 -1.55
N THR A 128 -1.62 -5.85 -1.00
CA THR A 128 -3.01 -6.31 -0.92
C THR A 128 -3.80 -5.66 -2.03
N LEU A 129 -4.55 -6.46 -2.78
CA LEU A 129 -5.44 -6.00 -3.83
C LEU A 129 -6.86 -6.46 -3.55
N ILE A 130 -7.83 -5.64 -3.94
CA ILE A 130 -9.26 -5.95 -3.84
C ILE A 130 -9.87 -5.88 -5.23
N LEU A 131 -10.65 -6.90 -5.59
CA LEU A 131 -11.46 -6.88 -6.80
C LEU A 131 -12.76 -6.09 -6.53
N SER A 132 -12.88 -4.91 -7.12
CA SER A 132 -14.02 -4.02 -6.94
C SER A 132 -14.61 -3.61 -8.29
N ASN A 133 -15.90 -3.92 -8.50
CA ASN A 133 -16.61 -3.64 -9.75
C ASN A 133 -15.93 -4.21 -11.01
N GLY A 134 -15.26 -5.36 -10.87
CA GLY A 134 -14.53 -6.01 -11.98
C GLY A 134 -13.09 -5.52 -12.17
N ASP A 135 -12.66 -4.49 -11.43
CA ASP A 135 -11.31 -3.94 -11.51
C ASP A 135 -10.50 -4.29 -10.26
N TRP A 136 -9.25 -4.70 -10.48
CA TRP A 136 -8.28 -4.87 -9.41
C TRP A 136 -7.74 -3.52 -8.94
N ARG A 137 -7.83 -3.30 -7.64
CA ARG A 137 -7.34 -2.09 -6.98
C ARG A 137 -6.33 -2.40 -5.91
N VAL A 138 -5.27 -1.62 -5.82
CA VAL A 138 -4.27 -1.76 -4.76
C VAL A 138 -4.81 -1.11 -3.49
N ASP A 139 -4.94 -1.92 -2.46
CA ASP A 139 -5.49 -1.51 -1.17
C ASP A 139 -4.40 -1.12 -0.18
N ASP A 140 -3.24 -1.81 -0.22
CA ASP A 140 -2.09 -1.44 0.58
C ASP A 140 -0.78 -1.97 -0.02
N VAL A 141 0.33 -1.38 0.42
CA VAL A 141 1.70 -1.77 0.10
C VAL A 141 2.50 -1.79 1.40
N PHE A 142 3.25 -2.86 1.67
CA PHE A 142 3.94 -3.00 2.95
C PHE A 142 5.15 -3.94 2.91
N THR A 143 5.99 -3.81 3.93
CA THR A 143 7.06 -4.74 4.30
C THR A 143 6.79 -5.26 5.72
N ASP A 144 7.74 -5.99 6.30
CA ASP A 144 7.76 -6.30 7.74
C ASP A 144 8.03 -5.06 8.63
N ARG A 145 8.59 -3.98 8.06
CA ARG A 145 8.97 -2.76 8.79
C ARG A 145 7.96 -1.63 8.70
N TRP A 146 7.23 -1.53 7.59
CA TRP A 146 6.34 -0.40 7.34
C TRP A 146 5.13 -0.79 6.48
N ARG A 147 4.09 0.04 6.55
CA ARG A 147 2.87 -0.09 5.75
C ARG A 147 2.46 1.28 5.22
N LEU A 148 2.17 1.37 3.92
CA LEU A 148 1.94 2.64 3.25
C LEU A 148 0.74 3.39 3.84
N SER A 149 -0.38 2.71 4.06
CA SER A 149 -1.56 3.31 4.71
C SER A 149 -1.24 3.91 6.09
N VAL A 150 -0.40 3.24 6.89
CA VAL A 150 0.03 3.72 8.21
C VAL A 150 0.94 4.93 8.09
N LEU A 151 1.93 4.88 7.17
CA LEU A 151 2.81 6.01 6.92
C LEU A 151 1.99 7.23 6.51
N LEU A 152 1.16 7.13 5.47
CA LEU A 152 0.31 8.22 4.99
C LEU A 152 -0.67 8.73 6.06
N GLY A 153 -1.20 7.84 6.91
CA GLY A 153 -2.02 8.23 8.05
C GLY A 153 -1.27 9.04 9.10
N ALA A 154 0.00 8.71 9.38
CA ALA A 154 0.85 9.46 10.31
C ALA A 154 1.18 10.87 9.79
N TRP A 155 1.35 11.04 8.47
CA TRP A 155 1.51 12.36 7.84
C TRP A 155 0.24 13.22 7.93
N GLY A 156 -0.93 12.58 8.03
CA GLY A 156 -2.19 13.28 8.25
C GLY A 156 -2.45 13.70 9.69
N ALA A 157 -2.01 12.90 10.66
CA ALA A 157 -2.20 13.15 12.08
C ALA A 157 -1.01 13.92 12.67
N VAL A 158 -0.75 15.14 12.19
CA VAL A 158 0.16 16.13 12.82
C VAL A 158 1.38 15.52 13.52
N ALA A 159 2.42 15.19 12.75
CA ALA A 159 3.80 14.94 13.22
C ALA A 159 3.93 14.13 14.53
N ALA A 160 3.81 12.79 14.45
CA ALA A 160 4.35 11.89 15.47
C ALA A 160 5.64 11.23 14.95
N PRO A 161 6.71 11.11 15.75
CA PRO A 161 7.96 10.51 15.32
C PRO A 161 7.74 9.03 14.96
N LEU A 162 8.16 8.66 13.75
CA LEU A 162 8.13 7.28 13.26
C LEU A 162 8.92 6.38 14.23
N THR A 163 8.29 5.37 14.82
CA THR A 163 8.99 4.33 15.61
C THR A 163 9.62 3.24 14.74
N GLY A 164 9.48 3.34 13.42
CA GLY A 164 10.31 2.65 12.44
C GLY A 164 11.13 3.66 11.68
N ALA A 165 12.44 3.66 11.85
CA ALA A 165 13.31 4.58 11.12
C ALA A 165 13.09 4.35 9.61
N PRO A 166 12.85 5.41 8.81
CA PRO A 166 12.94 5.30 7.36
C PRO A 166 14.32 4.74 6.99
N PRO A 167 14.45 4.02 5.86
CA PRO A 167 15.75 3.56 5.41
C PRO A 167 16.73 4.75 5.40
N PRO A 168 17.94 4.62 5.96
CA PRO A 168 18.85 5.74 6.06
C PRO A 168 19.18 6.26 4.67
N ALA A 169 19.07 7.58 4.46
CA ALA A 169 19.72 8.23 3.35
C ALA A 169 21.22 7.90 3.45
N ARG A 170 21.79 7.23 2.45
CA ARG A 170 23.24 7.00 2.43
C ARG A 170 23.97 8.34 2.21
N PRO A 171 25.16 8.51 2.81
CA PRO A 171 25.97 9.73 2.67
C PRO A 171 26.47 9.94 1.24
#